data_AF-A0A5M9QTU0-F1
#
_entry.id   AF-A0A5M9QTU0-F1
#
_cell.length_a   1.000
_cell.length_b   1.000
_cell.length_c   1.000
_cell.angle_alpha   90.00
_cell.angle_beta   90.00
_cell.angle_gamma   90.00
#
_symmetry.space_group_name_H-M   'P 1'
#
loop_
_entity.id
_entity.type
_entity.pdbx_description
1 polymer ?
#
loop_
_entity_poly.entity_id
_entity_poly.type
_entity_poly.pdbx_seq_one_letter_code
_entity_poly.pdbx_strand_id
1 'polypeptide(L)'
;MRLRAFSMIELVFVIAVIGVLSAAFIKQLDLGKKACYTKLAHTLASIQEQLSIVYARHSLLATMPTETEVRAIIQAHALESPQCRIGFVRNRFRAEVAGVGTSFTLEPSDFSIQPSFKCAFSNNIVCREILLRIKKL
;
A
#
# COMPACT_ATOMS: atom_id res chain seq x y z
N MET A 1 -55.68 -6.80 10.05
CA MET A 1 -54.24 -6.53 10.10
C MET A 1 -54.03 -5.12 10.65
N ARG A 2 -53.53 -4.99 11.88
CA ARG A 2 -53.32 -3.70 12.55
C ARG A 2 -51.96 -3.14 12.10
N LEU A 3 -51.96 -2.25 11.12
CA LEU A 3 -50.80 -1.40 10.86
C LEU A 3 -50.68 -0.45 12.05
N ARG A 4 -49.80 -0.77 13.00
CA ARG A 4 -49.42 0.19 14.05
C ARG A 4 -48.75 1.36 13.32
N ALA A 5 -49.38 2.53 13.38
CA ALA A 5 -48.76 3.76 12.92
C ALA A 5 -47.49 3.95 13.75
N PHE A 6 -46.33 3.75 13.13
CA PHE A 6 -45.06 4.20 13.70
C PHE A 6 -45.22 5.68 14.03
N SER A 7 -44.92 6.05 15.28
CA SER A 7 -44.92 7.45 15.66
C SER A 7 -43.87 8.17 14.82
N MET A 8 -44.24 9.28 14.17
CA MET A 8 -43.31 10.12 13.39
C MET A 8 -42.04 10.45 14.17
N ILE A 9 -42.15 10.60 15.49
CA ILE A 9 -41.02 10.86 16.40
C ILE A 9 -40.05 9.67 16.44
N GLU A 10 -40.56 8.44 16.48
CA GLU A 10 -39.75 7.22 16.49
C GLU A 10 -38.97 7.07 15.18
N LEU A 11 -39.61 7.38 14.04
CA LEU A 11 -38.96 7.39 12.72
C LEU A 11 -37.82 8.41 12.66
N VAL A 12 -38.04 9.63 13.16
CA VAL A 12 -37.02 10.69 13.18
C VAL A 12 -35.82 10.28 14.05
N PHE A 13 -36.07 9.65 15.21
CA PHE A 13 -35.00 9.13 16.07
C PHE A 13 -34.17 8.06 15.36
N VAL A 14 -34.80 7.12 14.66
CA VAL A 14 -34.09 6.07 13.91
C VAL A 14 -33.23 6.67 12.79
N ILE A 15 -33.75 7.64 12.04
CA ILE A 15 -32.99 8.32 10.97
C ILE A 15 -31.79 9.07 11.56
N ALA A 16 -31.97 9.78 12.68
CA ALA A 16 -30.89 10.49 13.36
C ALA A 16 -29.79 9.54 13.84
N VAL A 17 -30.16 8.43 14.48
CA VAL A 17 -29.20 7.41 14.95
C VAL A 17 -28.45 6.77 13.78
N ILE A 18 -29.15 6.39 12.71
CA ILE A 18 -28.52 5.84 11.50
C ILE A 18 -27.57 6.86 10.86
N GLY A 19 -27.95 8.14 10.82
CA GLY A 19 -27.11 9.23 10.31
C GLY A 19 -25.80 9.39 11.08
N VAL A 20 -25.86 9.36 12.41
CA VAL A 20 -24.67 9.44 13.26
C VAL A 20 -23.78 8.19 13.11
N LEU A 21 -24.36 7.00 13.10
CA LEU A 21 -23.62 5.74 12.96
C LEU A 21 -22.95 5.61 11.58
N SER A 22 -23.63 6.00 10.52
CA SER A 22 -23.08 5.98 9.16
C SER A 22 -21.92 6.97 9.00
N ALA A 23 -22.01 8.18 9.57
CA ALA A 23 -20.91 9.14 9.56
C ALA A 23 -19.66 8.63 10.29
N ALA A 24 -19.82 7.89 11.39
CA ALA A 24 -18.72 7.29 12.14
C ALA A 24 -18.01 6.18 11.34
N PHE A 25 -18.78 5.31 10.67
CA PHE A 25 -18.24 4.21 9.85
C PHE A 25 -17.39 4.69 8.68
N ILE A 26 -17.81 5.78 8.00
CA ILE A 26 -17.06 6.34 6.87
C ILE A 26 -15.67 6.81 7.31
N LYS A 27 -15.57 7.42 8.50
CA LYS A 27 -14.27 7.90 9.03
C LYS A 27 -13.30 6.76 9.35
N GLN A 28 -13.78 5.64 9.89
CA GLN A 28 -12.94 4.47 10.16
C GLN A 28 -12.36 3.85 8.88
N LEU A 29 -13.16 3.78 7.80
CA LEU A 29 -12.70 3.25 6.51
C LEU A 29 -11.59 4.12 5.87
N ASP A 30 -11.66 5.44 6.03
CA ASP A 30 -10.63 6.35 5.50
C ASP A 30 -9.31 6.26 6.30
N LEU A 31 -9.39 6.05 7.62
CA LEU A 31 -8.21 5.82 8.46
C LEU A 31 -7.46 4.55 8.06
N GLY A 32 -8.17 3.46 7.75
CA GLY A 32 -7.56 2.21 7.28
C GLY A 32 -6.76 2.37 5.99
N LYS A 33 -7.31 3.12 5.03
CA LYS A 33 -6.61 3.45 3.76
C LYS A 33 -5.35 4.27 4.01
N LYS A 34 -5.44 5.31 4.84
CA LYS A 34 -4.30 6.16 5.20
C LYS A 34 -3.20 5.38 5.92
N ALA A 35 -3.56 4.47 6.83
CA ALA A 35 -2.60 3.61 7.50
C ALA A 35 -1.91 2.66 6.51
N CYS A 36 -2.65 2.08 5.56
CA CYS A 36 -2.07 1.24 4.52
C CYS A 36 -1.08 2.02 3.65
N TYR A 37 -1.42 3.23 3.18
CA TYR A 37 -0.48 4.04 2.40
C TYR A 37 0.82 4.37 3.16
N THR A 38 0.74 4.68 4.46
CA THR A 38 1.96 4.88 5.28
C THR A 38 2.78 3.61 5.36
N LYS A 39 2.13 2.48 5.67
CA LYS A 39 2.81 1.19 5.82
C LYS A 39 3.51 0.80 4.52
N LEU A 40 2.82 0.99 3.40
CA LEU A 40 3.34 0.71 2.06
C LEU A 40 4.55 1.59 1.72
N ALA A 41 4.49 2.89 2.02
CA ALA A 41 5.61 3.81 1.85
C ALA A 41 6.82 3.41 2.72
N HIS A 42 6.60 3.05 3.97
CA HIS A 42 7.65 2.60 4.88
C HIS A 42 8.27 1.27 4.43
N THR A 43 7.45 0.31 3.97
CA THR A 43 7.94 -0.96 3.42
C THR A 43 8.80 -0.73 2.18
N LEU A 44 8.36 0.13 1.26
CA LEU A 44 9.15 0.49 0.07
C LEU A 44 10.48 1.16 0.44
N ALA A 45 10.47 2.10 1.39
CA ALA A 45 11.69 2.75 1.87
C ALA A 45 12.66 1.74 2.51
N SER A 46 12.15 0.82 3.34
CA SER A 46 12.96 -0.22 3.98
C SER A 46 13.57 -1.19 2.97
N ILE A 47 12.82 -1.58 1.92
CA ILE A 47 13.36 -2.39 0.82
C ILE A 47 14.49 -1.62 0.10
N GLN A 48 14.28 -0.33 -0.22
CA GLN A 48 15.30 0.48 -0.89
C GLN A 48 16.56 0.64 -0.05
N GLU A 49 16.43 0.79 1.26
CA GLU A 49 17.54 0.86 2.20
C GLU A 49 18.30 -0.47 2.28
N GLN A 50 17.61 -1.60 2.41
CA GLN A 50 18.30 -2.90 2.42
C GLN A 50 19.01 -3.19 1.11
N LEU A 51 18.38 -2.84 -0.02
CA LEU A 51 19.03 -2.94 -1.33
C LEU A 51 20.25 -2.02 -1.40
N SER A 52 20.18 -0.78 -0.92
CA SER A 52 21.35 0.11 -0.95
C SER A 52 22.52 -0.45 -0.14
N ILE A 53 22.25 -1.03 1.04
CA ILE A 53 23.27 -1.68 1.87
C ILE A 53 23.90 -2.87 1.16
N VAL A 54 23.09 -3.74 0.55
CA VAL A 54 23.60 -4.92 -0.15
C VAL A 54 24.44 -4.53 -1.37
N TYR A 55 23.95 -3.60 -2.19
CA TYR A 55 24.72 -3.11 -3.34
C TYR A 55 26.00 -2.38 -2.92
N ALA A 56 25.97 -1.60 -1.84
CA ALA A 56 27.17 -0.95 -1.29
C ALA A 56 28.21 -2.00 -0.84
N ARG A 57 27.76 -3.05 -0.14
CA ARG A 57 28.65 -4.15 0.29
C ARG A 57 29.28 -4.87 -0.90
N HIS A 58 28.49 -5.19 -1.92
CA HIS A 58 28.99 -5.84 -3.14
C HIS A 58 29.96 -4.95 -3.92
N SER A 59 29.67 -3.65 -4.00
CA SER A 59 30.58 -2.67 -4.61
C SER A 59 31.93 -2.60 -3.91
N LEU A 60 31.97 -2.67 -2.57
CA LEU A 60 33.22 -2.70 -1.80
C LEU A 60 34.03 -3.99 -2.02
N LEU A 61 33.34 -5.10 -2.27
CA LEU A 61 33.95 -6.40 -2.55
C LEU A 61 34.27 -6.62 -4.03
N ALA A 62 34.03 -5.64 -4.89
CA ALA A 62 34.12 -5.76 -6.36
C ALA A 62 33.32 -6.96 -6.92
N THR A 63 32.18 -7.26 -6.30
CA THR A 63 31.24 -8.32 -6.72
C THR A 63 29.88 -7.72 -7.05
N MET A 64 28.96 -8.53 -7.57
CA MET A 64 27.56 -8.13 -7.79
C MET A 64 26.62 -9.01 -6.98
N PRO A 65 25.53 -8.44 -6.44
CA PRO A 65 24.51 -9.24 -5.78
C PRO A 65 23.83 -10.16 -6.78
N THR A 66 23.46 -11.35 -6.32
CA THR A 66 22.72 -12.29 -7.16
C THR A 66 21.26 -11.88 -7.26
N GLU A 67 20.63 -12.18 -8.39
CA GLU A 67 19.20 -11.90 -8.60
C GLU A 67 18.32 -12.54 -7.51
N THR A 68 18.69 -13.74 -7.05
CA THR A 68 17.99 -14.47 -5.98
C THR A 68 18.05 -13.73 -4.65
N GLU A 69 19.19 -13.14 -4.31
CA GLU A 69 19.40 -12.33 -3.11
C GLU A 69 18.55 -11.06 -3.15
N VAL A 70 18.54 -10.35 -4.29
CA VAL A 70 17.70 -9.16 -4.49
C VAL A 70 16.21 -9.51 -4.37
N ARG A 71 15.77 -10.61 -4.99
CA ARG A 71 14.38 -11.08 -4.88
C ARG A 71 14.03 -11.47 -3.45
N ALA A 72 14.93 -12.12 -2.73
CA ALA A 72 14.69 -12.56 -1.34
C ALA A 72 14.42 -11.36 -0.42
N ILE A 73 15.18 -10.27 -0.57
CA ILE A 73 14.97 -9.02 0.19
C ILE A 73 13.56 -8.48 -0.07
N ILE A 74 13.15 -8.41 -1.34
CA ILE A 74 11.84 -7.85 -1.68
C ILE A 74 10.70 -8.77 -1.21
N GLN A 75 10.88 -10.09 -1.30
CA GLN A 75 9.89 -11.07 -0.83
C GLN A 75 9.76 -11.10 0.69
N ALA A 76 10.85 -10.88 1.44
CA ALA A 76 10.82 -10.79 2.89
C ALA A 76 9.94 -9.63 3.40
N HIS A 77 9.70 -8.63 2.55
CA HIS A 77 8.87 -7.46 2.85
C HIS A 77 7.45 -7.55 2.26
N ALA A 78 7.04 -8.74 1.80
CA ALA A 78 5.67 -8.97 1.39
C ALA A 78 4.72 -8.78 2.58
N LEU A 79 3.61 -8.10 2.32
CA LEU A 79 2.58 -7.80 3.30
C LEU A 79 1.25 -8.25 2.73
N GLU A 80 0.53 -9.09 3.48
CA GLU A 80 -0.85 -9.42 3.17
C GLU A 80 -1.76 -8.98 4.31
N SER A 81 -2.71 -8.12 3.98
CA SER A 81 -3.79 -7.67 4.85
C SER A 81 -5.03 -7.46 3.99
N PRO A 82 -6.25 -7.65 4.54
CA PRO A 82 -7.50 -7.43 3.81
C PRO A 82 -7.62 -6.03 3.17
N GLN A 83 -6.93 -5.02 3.71
CA GLN A 83 -6.96 -3.65 3.18
C GLN A 83 -5.65 -3.23 2.50
N CYS A 84 -4.59 -4.04 2.60
CA CYS A 84 -3.24 -3.68 2.18
C CYS A 84 -2.48 -4.92 1.72
N ARG A 85 -2.14 -4.99 0.43
CA ARG A 85 -1.28 -6.06 -0.08
C ARG A 85 -0.06 -5.46 -0.76
N ILE A 86 1.12 -6.01 -0.50
CA ILE A 86 2.35 -5.72 -1.22
C ILE A 86 3.09 -7.03 -1.44
N GLY A 87 3.61 -7.25 -2.64
CA GLY A 87 4.40 -8.44 -2.92
C GLY A 87 4.65 -8.66 -4.39
N PHE A 88 5.33 -9.75 -4.71
CA PHE A 88 5.58 -10.17 -6.09
C PHE A 88 4.43 -11.05 -6.60
N VAL A 89 3.68 -10.53 -7.58
CA VAL A 89 2.62 -11.28 -8.27
C VAL A 89 2.99 -11.36 -9.75
N ARG A 90 3.12 -12.58 -10.29
CA ARG A 90 3.45 -12.82 -11.72
C ARG A 90 4.69 -12.03 -12.19
N ASN A 91 5.77 -12.12 -11.42
CA ASN A 91 7.05 -11.44 -11.69
C ASN A 91 6.98 -9.90 -11.71
N ARG A 92 5.93 -9.30 -11.14
CA ARG A 92 5.81 -7.85 -10.94
C ARG A 92 5.58 -7.55 -9.48
N PHE A 93 6.22 -6.50 -8.99
CA PHE A 93 5.95 -6.01 -7.65
C PHE A 93 4.63 -5.26 -7.67
N ARG A 94 3.63 -5.75 -6.94
CA ARG A 94 2.27 -5.21 -6.92
C ARG A 94 1.95 -4.71 -5.52
N ALA A 95 1.31 -3.55 -5.44
CA ALA A 95 0.65 -3.08 -4.23
C ALA A 95 -0.84 -2.92 -4.45
N GLU A 96 -1.63 -3.14 -3.42
CA GLU A 96 -3.08 -3.00 -3.44
C GLU A 96 -3.55 -2.35 -2.14
N VAL A 97 -4.37 -1.32 -2.27
CA VAL A 97 -4.95 -0.57 -1.15
C VAL A 97 -6.46 -0.56 -1.30
N ALA A 98 -7.17 -1.23 -0.39
CA ALA A 98 -8.63 -1.32 -0.37
C ALA A 98 -9.26 -1.66 -1.74
N GLY A 99 -8.70 -2.64 -2.46
CA GLY A 99 -9.17 -3.09 -3.79
C GLY A 99 -8.60 -2.32 -4.98
N VAL A 100 -7.86 -1.23 -4.76
CA VAL A 100 -7.20 -0.46 -5.83
C VAL A 100 -5.74 -0.91 -5.92
N GLY A 101 -5.40 -1.56 -7.03
CA GLY A 101 -4.05 -2.08 -7.29
C GLY A 101 -3.18 -1.16 -8.12
N THR A 102 -1.87 -1.21 -7.88
CA THR A 102 -0.83 -0.68 -8.75
C THR A 102 0.28 -1.71 -8.93
N SER A 103 0.95 -1.70 -10.08
CA SER A 103 2.14 -2.49 -10.34
C SER A 103 3.34 -1.57 -10.46
N PHE A 104 4.41 -1.90 -9.76
CA PHE A 104 5.70 -1.26 -9.88
C PHE A 104 6.56 -2.01 -10.89
N THR A 105 7.29 -1.24 -11.68
CA THR A 105 8.36 -1.73 -12.55
C THR A 105 9.69 -1.52 -11.85
N LEU A 106 10.48 -2.58 -11.71
CA LEU A 106 11.86 -2.46 -11.25
C LEU A 106 12.76 -2.14 -12.44
N GLU A 107 13.47 -1.03 -12.37
CA GLU A 107 14.46 -0.65 -13.38
C GLU A 107 15.84 -0.39 -12.76
N PRO A 108 16.91 -1.06 -13.24
CA PRO A 108 16.89 -2.02 -14.36
C PRO A 108 16.46 -3.43 -13.91
N SER A 109 15.91 -4.21 -14.84
CA SER A 109 15.35 -5.54 -14.56
C SER A 109 16.40 -6.65 -14.44
N ASP A 110 17.62 -6.37 -14.89
CA ASP A 110 18.77 -7.27 -14.84
C ASP A 110 19.55 -7.16 -13.51
N PHE A 111 19.16 -6.22 -12.64
CA PHE A 111 19.82 -5.99 -11.34
C PHE A 111 21.32 -5.69 -11.46
N SER A 112 21.77 -5.21 -12.62
CA SER A 112 23.18 -4.83 -12.86
C SER A 112 23.62 -3.65 -11.99
N ILE A 113 22.67 -2.78 -11.67
CA ILE A 113 22.79 -1.67 -10.72
C ILE A 113 21.56 -1.68 -9.81
N GLN A 114 21.65 -0.94 -8.69
CA GLN A 114 20.57 -0.87 -7.71
C GLN A 114 19.23 -0.55 -8.38
N PRO A 115 18.22 -1.44 -8.30
CA PRO A 115 16.96 -1.24 -8.99
C PRO A 115 16.11 -0.19 -8.28
N SER A 116 15.47 0.65 -9.08
CA SER A 116 14.51 1.64 -8.63
C SER A 116 13.08 1.13 -8.86
N PHE A 117 12.21 1.33 -7.86
CA PHE A 117 10.78 1.05 -8.00
C PHE A 117 10.10 2.21 -8.73
N LYS A 118 9.77 2.01 -10.01
CA LYS A 118 9.03 2.99 -10.82
C LYS A 118 7.55 2.67 -10.84
N CYS A 119 6.75 3.72 -10.88
CA CYS A 119 5.30 3.63 -11.05
C CYS A 119 4.77 4.81 -11.85
N ALA A 120 3.69 4.60 -12.61
CA ALA A 120 3.03 5.65 -13.38
C ALA A 120 2.26 6.63 -12.47
N PHE A 121 2.92 7.71 -12.06
CA PHE A 121 2.36 8.73 -11.16
C PHE A 121 1.20 9.54 -11.77
N SER A 122 1.14 9.65 -13.10
CA SER A 122 0.09 10.41 -13.80
C SER A 122 -1.30 9.77 -13.66
N ASN A 123 -1.36 8.45 -13.68
CA ASN A 123 -2.63 7.72 -13.83
C ASN A 123 -2.98 6.85 -12.62
N ASN A 124 -2.08 6.71 -11.63
CA ASN A 124 -2.29 5.83 -10.50
C ASN A 124 -2.31 6.57 -9.15
N ILE A 125 -3.50 6.66 -8.55
CA ILE A 125 -3.74 7.32 -7.25
C ILE A 125 -2.88 6.72 -6.14
N VAL A 126 -2.72 5.39 -6.14
CA VAL A 126 -1.95 4.67 -5.11
C VAL A 126 -0.49 5.10 -5.16
N CYS A 127 0.11 5.19 -6.35
CA CYS A 127 1.50 5.64 -6.48
C CYS A 127 1.71 7.11 -6.14
N ARG A 128 0.74 7.97 -6.45
CA ARG A 128 0.80 9.38 -6.06
C ARG A 128 0.79 9.53 -4.53
N GLU A 129 -0.11 8.83 -3.85
CA GLU A 129 -0.22 8.87 -2.38
C GLU A 129 1.02 8.31 -1.68
N ILE A 130 1.61 7.24 -2.20
CA ILE A 130 2.87 6.68 -1.67
C ILE A 130 4.01 7.68 -1.82
N LEU A 131 4.18 8.26 -3.02
CA LEU A 131 5.28 9.20 -3.27
C LEU A 131 5.18 10.46 -2.41
N LEU A 132 3.97 10.97 -2.20
CA LEU A 132 3.73 12.10 -1.29
C LEU A 132 4.13 11.80 0.15
N ARG A 133 4.06 10.54 0.58
CA ARG A 133 4.45 10.11 1.92
C ARG A 133 5.94 9.84 2.03
N ILE A 134 6.54 9.23 1.01
CA ILE A 134 8.00 9.03 0.95
C ILE A 134 8.74 10.38 0.98
N LYS A 135 8.26 11.41 0.28
CA LYS A 135 8.88 12.75 0.31
C LYS A 135 8.77 13.48 1.66
N LYS A 136 7.91 13.00 2.57
CA LYS A 136 7.68 13.60 3.90
C LYS A 136 8.40 12.85 5.02
N LEU A 137 8.95 11.67 4.74
CA LEU A 137 9.85 10.92 5.60
C LEU A 137 11.25 11.53 5.49
#